data_AF-Q4E3M1-F1
#
_entry.id   AF-Q4E3M1-F1
#
_cell.length_a   1.000
_cell.length_b   1.000
_cell.length_c   1.000
_cell.angle_alpha   90.00
_cell.angle_beta   90.00
_cell.angle_gamma   90.00
#
_symmetry.space_group_name_H-M   'P 1'
#
loop_
_entity.id
_entity.type
_entity.pdbx_description
1 polymer ?
#
loop_
_entity_poly.entity_id
_entity_poly.type
_entity_poly.pdbx_seq_one_letter_code
_entity_poly.pdbx_strand_id
1 'polypeptide(L)'
;MAWNAWRPLGTPSKQSQISMDLFDKWRSEQNMSIADRGSDADPAKEEEHNSFMMRQNLNAYICYKQLDEYTSCLAKHHIIEHTDRGHEINTKNNINERKCRGTHKSYVACMGSQKNQETLLHSAVLHNNCREFHAELMCCYDKNRELETETSEPLCIPFYRGLLRCGLNHLWNDYWRALTRFGEAEEFHLYELSRDDNKKQEFLRVITSTVEQQQEYLRKRREQEKGYFLPRPDKEIESSDEKMKAAAAVLAQERQ
;
A
#
# COMPACT_ATOMS: atom_id res chain seq x y z
N MET A 1 -14.34 1.83 -11.34
CA MET A 1 -13.99 1.51 -9.94
C MET A 1 -12.61 0.92 -9.94
N ALA A 2 -11.61 1.60 -9.38
CA ALA A 2 -10.27 1.04 -9.28
C ALA A 2 -10.34 -0.25 -8.45
N TRP A 3 -10.00 -1.39 -9.04
CA TRP A 3 -9.78 -2.62 -8.31
C TRP A 3 -8.61 -2.37 -7.37
N ASN A 4 -8.89 -2.15 -6.09
CA ASN A 4 -7.85 -2.24 -5.08
C ASN A 4 -7.44 -3.72 -5.04
N ALA A 5 -6.26 -4.02 -5.58
CA ALA A 5 -5.74 -5.39 -5.70
C ALA A 5 -5.66 -6.11 -4.35
N TRP A 6 -5.65 -5.35 -3.25
CA TRP A 6 -5.55 -5.84 -1.88
C TRP A 6 -6.89 -6.17 -1.22
N ARG A 7 -8.02 -6.04 -1.93
CA ARG A 7 -9.31 -6.41 -1.35
C ARG A 7 -9.37 -7.92 -1.09
N PRO A 8 -9.87 -8.34 0.10
CA PRO A 8 -10.09 -9.75 0.35
C PRO A 8 -11.04 -10.35 -0.69
N LEU A 9 -10.69 -11.53 -1.20
CA LEU A 9 -11.46 -12.24 -2.23
C LEU A 9 -12.81 -12.80 -1.72
N GLY A 10 -13.07 -12.71 -0.41
CA GLY A 10 -14.31 -13.15 0.22
C GLY A 10 -14.56 -12.40 1.53
N THR A 11 -15.73 -12.62 2.13
CA THR A 11 -16.09 -12.06 3.44
C THR A 11 -15.29 -12.73 4.55
N PRO A 12 -14.62 -11.98 5.45
CA PRO A 12 -13.95 -12.56 6.61
C PRO A 12 -14.94 -13.39 7.45
N SER A 13 -14.53 -14.59 7.85
CA SER A 13 -15.28 -15.39 8.83
C SER A 13 -15.28 -14.70 10.19
N LYS A 14 -16.27 -14.98 11.06
CA LYS A 14 -16.29 -14.47 12.44
C LYS A 14 -14.93 -14.69 13.12
N GLN A 15 -14.30 -13.61 13.58
CA GLN A 15 -12.95 -13.61 14.12
C GLN A 15 -12.98 -13.83 15.65
N SER A 16 -12.04 -14.62 16.17
CA SER A 16 -11.88 -14.79 17.62
C SER A 16 -11.14 -13.59 18.22
N GLN A 17 -11.37 -13.30 19.51
CA GLN A 17 -10.65 -12.22 20.21
C GLN A 17 -9.13 -12.40 20.13
N ILE A 18 -8.64 -13.65 20.23
CA ILE A 18 -7.21 -13.98 20.08
C ILE A 18 -6.68 -13.55 18.70
N SER A 19 -7.48 -13.70 17.64
CA SER A 19 -7.10 -13.24 16.31
C SER A 19 -7.00 -11.73 16.22
N MET A 20 -7.85 -11.01 16.95
CA MET A 20 -7.83 -9.54 17.01
C MET A 20 -6.62 -9.03 17.79
N ASP A 21 -6.31 -9.63 18.95
CA ASP A 21 -5.15 -9.23 19.75
C ASP A 21 -3.83 -9.44 18.97
N LEU A 22 -3.72 -10.56 18.25
CA LEU A 22 -2.58 -10.81 17.36
C LEU A 22 -2.54 -9.86 16.16
N PHE A 23 -3.70 -9.44 15.65
CA PHE A 23 -3.79 -8.45 14.57
C PHE A 23 -3.33 -7.07 15.05
N ASP A 24 -3.73 -6.66 16.26
CA ASP A 24 -3.31 -5.37 16.84
C ASP A 24 -1.80 -5.35 17.11
N LYS A 25 -1.24 -6.46 17.60
CA LYS A 25 0.22 -6.61 17.72
C LYS A 25 0.93 -6.48 16.37
N TRP A 26 0.45 -7.18 15.36
CA TRP A 26 1.00 -7.08 14.01
C TRP A 26 0.89 -5.65 13.46
N ARG A 27 -0.23 -4.96 13.72
CA ARG A 27 -0.42 -3.56 13.29
C ARG A 27 0.58 -2.62 13.96
N SER A 28 0.86 -2.82 15.25
CA SER A 28 1.90 -2.08 15.97
C SER A 28 3.29 -2.33 15.36
N GLU A 29 3.63 -3.57 15.05
CA GLU A 29 4.89 -3.92 14.36
C GLU A 29 4.98 -3.27 12.97
N GLN A 30 3.89 -3.22 12.21
CA GLN A 30 3.86 -2.53 10.92
C GLN A 30 4.03 -1.01 11.06
N ASN A 31 3.42 -0.39 12.08
CA ASN A 31 3.60 1.04 12.34
C ASN A 31 5.06 1.36 12.66
N MET A 32 5.71 0.54 13.50
CA MET A 32 7.14 0.69 13.77
C MET A 32 8.00 0.47 12.52
N SER A 33 7.66 -0.53 11.71
CA SER A 33 8.36 -0.76 10.44
C SER A 33 8.20 0.41 9.47
N ILE A 34 7.04 1.07 9.42
CA ILE A 34 6.82 2.29 8.62
C ILE A 34 7.68 3.43 9.16
N ALA A 35 7.69 3.65 10.47
CA ALA A 35 8.50 4.69 11.10
C ALA A 35 10.00 4.50 10.83
N ASP A 36 10.47 3.26 10.77
CA ASP A 36 11.90 2.93 10.57
C ASP A 36 12.37 2.91 9.10
N ARG A 37 11.46 3.07 8.13
CA ARG A 37 11.87 3.11 6.71
C ARG A 37 12.84 4.25 6.46
N GLY A 38 13.99 3.93 5.85
CA GLY A 38 15.05 4.89 5.58
C GLY A 38 15.98 5.17 6.75
N SER A 39 15.84 4.42 7.85
CA SER A 39 16.87 4.37 8.90
C SER A 39 18.17 3.81 8.33
N ASP A 40 19.26 4.53 8.53
CA ASP A 40 20.61 4.11 8.14
C ASP A 40 21.60 4.54 9.23
N ALA A 41 22.70 3.81 9.35
CA ALA A 41 23.78 4.16 10.27
C ALA A 41 24.50 5.44 9.85
N ASP A 42 24.51 5.75 8.55
CA ASP A 42 25.03 6.99 8.00
C ASP A 42 23.98 8.13 8.07
N PRO A 43 24.23 9.19 8.85
CA PRO A 43 23.32 10.31 8.95
C PRO A 43 22.96 10.99 7.63
N ALA A 44 23.88 10.99 6.66
CA ALA A 44 23.67 11.65 5.38
C ALA A 44 22.61 10.95 4.53
N LYS A 45 22.55 9.62 4.60
CA LYS A 45 21.54 8.83 3.88
C LYS A 45 20.15 8.97 4.48
N GLU A 46 20.08 9.02 5.80
CA GLU A 46 18.81 9.28 6.49
C GLU A 46 18.27 10.68 6.12
N GLU A 47 19.14 11.68 6.03
CA GLU A 47 18.77 13.02 5.60
C GLU A 47 18.34 13.08 4.13
N GLU A 48 18.99 12.31 3.25
CA GLU A 48 18.57 12.15 1.85
C GLU A 48 17.18 11.50 1.75
N HIS A 49 16.92 10.47 2.55
CA HIS A 49 15.61 9.82 2.64
C HIS A 49 14.54 10.80 3.15
N ASN A 50 14.82 11.52 4.24
CA ASN A 50 13.91 12.54 4.78
C ASN A 50 13.64 13.64 3.74
N SER A 51 14.67 14.11 3.04
CA SER A 51 14.54 15.08 1.95
C SER A 51 13.68 14.54 0.80
N PHE A 52 13.83 13.26 0.45
CA PHE A 52 13.00 12.60 -0.55
C PHE A 52 11.54 12.52 -0.10
N MET A 53 11.28 12.03 1.11
CA MET A 53 9.94 11.89 1.66
C MET A 53 9.26 13.24 1.85
N MET A 54 10.01 14.28 2.22
CA MET A 54 9.51 15.65 2.27
C MET A 54 9.04 16.14 0.91
N ARG A 55 9.80 15.87 -0.17
CA ARG A 55 9.35 16.20 -1.54
C ARG A 55 8.08 15.44 -1.92
N GLN A 56 7.99 14.15 -1.59
CA GLN A 56 6.79 13.35 -1.88
C GLN A 56 5.55 13.90 -1.16
N ASN A 57 5.70 14.23 0.13
CA ASN A 57 4.61 14.77 0.93
C ASN A 57 4.22 16.20 0.52
N LEU A 58 5.19 17.05 0.13
CA LEU A 58 4.88 18.37 -0.45
C LEU A 58 4.04 18.21 -1.70
N ASN A 59 4.41 17.28 -2.58
CA ASN A 59 3.65 16.98 -3.79
C ASN A 59 2.25 16.42 -3.49
N ALA A 60 2.11 15.56 -2.48
CA ALA A 60 0.84 14.96 -2.11
C ALA A 60 -0.16 15.94 -1.49
N TYR A 61 0.31 16.78 -0.55
CA TYR A 61 -0.59 17.56 0.31
C TYR A 61 -0.67 19.05 -0.02
N ILE A 62 0.40 19.64 -0.56
CA ILE A 62 0.51 21.10 -0.69
C ILE A 62 0.63 21.54 -2.16
N CYS A 63 1.61 21.01 -2.87
CA CYS A 63 1.99 21.44 -4.22
C CYS A 63 1.35 20.61 -5.34
N TYR A 64 0.36 19.78 -5.03
CA TYR A 64 -0.30 18.89 -5.99
C TYR A 64 -0.89 19.64 -7.18
N LYS A 65 -1.48 20.83 -6.97
CA LYS A 65 -2.04 21.64 -8.06
C LYS A 65 -0.97 22.14 -9.03
N GLN A 66 0.13 22.66 -8.49
CA GLN A 66 1.24 23.13 -9.31
C GLN A 66 1.93 21.98 -10.04
N LEU A 67 1.98 20.80 -9.41
CA LEU A 67 2.46 19.57 -10.03
C LEU A 67 1.55 19.14 -11.19
N ASP A 68 0.23 19.15 -11.02
CA ASP A 68 -0.75 18.82 -12.06
C ASP A 68 -0.67 19.78 -13.25
N GLU A 69 -0.55 21.09 -13.00
CA GLU A 69 -0.37 22.11 -14.03
C GLU A 69 0.96 21.92 -14.79
N TYR A 70 2.03 21.61 -14.06
CA TYR A 70 3.35 21.40 -14.65
C TYR A 70 3.41 20.12 -15.48
N THR A 71 2.91 19.00 -14.96
CA THR A 71 2.80 17.72 -15.69
C THR A 71 1.92 17.86 -16.93
N SER A 72 0.79 18.57 -16.84
CA SER A 72 -0.08 18.85 -17.99
C SER A 72 0.65 19.61 -19.10
N CYS A 73 1.49 20.59 -18.73
CA CYS A 73 2.32 21.30 -19.69
C CYS A 73 3.38 20.38 -20.32
N LEU A 74 4.09 19.58 -19.52
CA LEU A 74 5.11 18.66 -20.01
C LEU A 74 4.52 17.60 -20.96
N ALA A 75 3.33 17.09 -20.63
CA ALA A 75 2.57 16.16 -21.48
C ALA A 75 2.21 16.79 -22.82
N LYS A 76 1.71 18.05 -22.82
CA LYS A 76 1.40 18.81 -24.04
C LYS A 76 2.61 19.00 -24.95
N HIS A 77 3.82 19.05 -24.39
CA HIS A 77 5.07 19.21 -25.14
C HIS A 77 5.78 17.88 -25.46
N HIS A 78 5.15 16.73 -25.15
CA HIS A 78 5.71 15.39 -25.33
C HIS A 78 7.09 15.22 -24.69
N ILE A 79 7.32 15.85 -23.53
CA ILE A 79 8.59 15.75 -22.81
C ILE A 79 8.53 14.65 -21.74
N ILE A 80 7.33 14.25 -21.33
CA ILE A 80 7.17 13.12 -20.42
C ILE A 80 7.39 11.84 -21.22
N GLU A 81 8.53 11.20 -21.03
CA GLU A 81 8.72 9.82 -21.44
C GLU A 81 7.92 8.92 -20.49
N HIS A 82 6.94 8.20 -21.04
CA HIS A 82 6.25 7.17 -20.30
C HIS A 82 7.11 5.91 -20.30
N THR A 83 7.90 5.71 -19.25
CA THR A 83 8.56 4.43 -19.00
C THR A 83 7.76 3.62 -17.98
N ASP A 84 7.82 2.29 -18.07
CA ASP A 84 7.14 1.36 -17.15
C ASP A 84 7.59 1.50 -15.68
N ARG A 85 8.66 2.27 -15.40
CA ARG A 85 9.33 2.32 -14.09
C ARG A 85 9.10 3.61 -13.29
N GLY A 86 8.20 4.47 -13.74
CA GLY A 86 7.78 5.66 -13.00
C GLY A 86 8.15 6.98 -13.67
N HIS A 87 7.53 8.05 -13.19
CA HIS A 87 7.72 9.41 -13.70
C HIS A 87 8.39 10.25 -12.60
N GLU A 88 9.71 10.44 -12.68
CA GLU A 88 10.34 11.52 -11.93
C GLU A 88 10.41 12.76 -12.82
N ILE A 89 9.73 13.83 -12.40
CA ILE A 89 9.79 15.10 -13.12
C ILE A 89 11.12 15.77 -12.81
N ASN A 90 12.05 15.69 -13.76
CA ASN A 90 13.32 16.37 -13.64
C ASN A 90 13.15 17.90 -13.79
N THR A 91 13.05 18.60 -12.66
CA THR A 91 12.95 20.07 -12.60
C THR A 91 14.25 20.79 -12.97
N LYS A 92 15.38 20.07 -13.03
CA LYS A 92 16.70 20.60 -13.40
C LYS A 92 16.95 20.57 -14.92
N ASN A 93 16.04 19.99 -15.70
CA ASN A 93 16.19 19.95 -17.15
C ASN A 93 15.83 21.32 -17.77
N ASN A 94 16.82 22.00 -18.33
CA ASN A 94 16.67 23.30 -19.00
C ASN A 94 15.60 23.29 -20.12
N ILE A 95 15.37 22.14 -20.77
CA ILE A 95 14.33 21.99 -21.81
C ILE A 95 12.93 22.12 -21.20
N ASN A 96 12.72 21.51 -20.02
CA ASN A 96 11.46 21.56 -19.30
C ASN A 96 11.14 22.97 -18.85
N GLU A 97 12.14 23.67 -18.27
CA GLU A 97 12.00 25.08 -17.88
C GLU A 97 11.68 25.95 -19.09
N ARG A 98 12.35 25.76 -20.23
CA ARG A 98 12.14 26.60 -21.42
C ARG A 98 10.73 26.45 -22.00
N LYS A 99 10.22 25.22 -22.11
CA LYS A 99 8.90 24.96 -22.69
C LYS A 99 7.75 25.24 -21.72
N CYS A 100 7.96 24.97 -20.43
CA CYS A 100 6.93 25.08 -19.39
C CYS A 100 7.27 26.13 -18.33
N ARG A 101 7.89 27.26 -18.72
CA ARG A 101 8.47 28.25 -17.79
C ARG A 101 7.51 28.74 -16.71
N GLY A 102 6.25 29.01 -17.08
CA GLY A 102 5.24 29.50 -16.14
C GLY A 102 4.92 28.47 -15.06
N THR A 103 4.53 27.26 -15.47
CA THR A 103 4.15 26.18 -14.55
C THR A 103 5.35 25.62 -13.78
N HIS A 104 6.52 25.54 -14.41
CA HIS A 104 7.79 25.19 -13.75
C HIS A 104 8.13 26.17 -12.63
N LYS A 105 8.09 27.48 -12.88
CA LYS A 105 8.35 28.49 -11.85
C LYS A 105 7.37 28.39 -10.68
N SER A 106 6.08 28.21 -10.97
CA SER A 106 5.06 28.03 -9.94
C SER A 106 5.32 26.78 -9.09
N TYR A 107 5.68 25.66 -9.73
CA TYR A 107 5.99 24.41 -9.04
C TYR A 107 7.26 24.52 -8.18
N VAL A 108 8.36 25.04 -8.74
CA VAL A 108 9.62 25.24 -8.00
C VAL A 108 9.43 26.22 -6.84
N ALA A 109 8.67 27.30 -7.03
CA ALA A 109 8.35 28.25 -5.97
C ALA A 109 7.50 27.60 -4.85
N CYS A 110 6.56 26.71 -5.20
CA CYS A 110 5.79 25.98 -4.21
C CYS A 110 6.68 25.03 -3.38
N MET A 111 7.54 24.25 -4.06
CA MET A 111 8.44 23.28 -3.41
C MET A 111 9.52 23.95 -2.56
N GLY A 112 10.00 25.12 -2.98
CA GLY A 112 11.00 25.91 -2.27
C GLY A 112 10.43 26.88 -1.22
N SER A 113 9.11 26.94 -1.04
CA SER A 113 8.51 27.85 -0.07
C SER A 113 8.74 27.37 1.36
N GLN A 114 9.51 28.14 2.14
CA GLN A 114 9.75 27.86 3.56
C GLN A 114 8.45 27.62 4.33
N LYS A 115 7.42 28.43 4.09
CA LYS A 115 6.10 28.26 4.73
C LYS A 115 5.47 26.89 4.46
N ASN A 116 5.56 26.41 3.22
CA ASN A 116 5.01 25.10 2.85
C ASN A 116 5.80 23.96 3.54
N GLN A 117 7.12 24.11 3.55
CA GLN A 117 8.02 23.17 4.22
C GLN A 117 7.74 23.09 5.73
N GLU A 118 7.63 24.22 6.41
CA GLU A 118 7.31 24.31 7.84
C GLU A 118 5.92 23.72 8.15
N THR A 119 4.91 24.02 7.33
CA THR A 119 3.55 23.48 7.50
C THR A 119 3.55 21.95 7.44
N LEU A 120 4.30 21.38 6.50
CA LEU A 120 4.43 19.94 6.36
C LEU A 120 5.20 19.33 7.54
N LEU A 121 6.34 19.91 7.92
CA LEU A 121 7.17 19.41 9.02
C LEU A 121 6.41 19.47 10.35
N HIS A 122 5.62 20.51 10.60
CA HIS A 122 4.75 20.59 11.77
C HIS A 122 3.71 19.45 11.79
N SER A 123 3.13 19.12 10.64
CA SER A 123 2.19 17.99 10.52
C SER A 123 2.89 16.64 10.74
N ALA A 124 4.14 16.50 10.29
CA ALA A 124 4.94 15.29 10.46
C ALA A 124 5.30 15.08 11.95
N VAL A 125 5.79 16.11 12.62
CA VAL A 125 6.21 16.08 14.03
C VAL A 125 5.03 15.75 14.97
N LEU A 126 3.82 16.22 14.62
CA LEU A 126 2.61 15.98 15.42
C LEU A 126 1.82 14.74 14.99
N HIS A 127 2.40 13.88 14.14
CA HIS A 127 1.71 12.69 13.67
C HIS A 127 1.39 11.74 14.85
N ASN A 128 0.16 11.21 14.90
CA ASN A 128 -0.33 10.43 16.03
C ASN A 128 0.50 9.17 16.34
N ASN A 129 1.06 8.53 15.32
CA ASN A 129 1.91 7.34 15.47
C ASN A 129 3.35 7.66 15.92
N CYS A 130 3.74 8.93 15.99
CA CYS A 130 5.12 9.35 16.31
C CYS A 130 5.26 9.93 17.72
N ARG A 131 4.28 9.68 18.60
CA ARG A 131 4.28 10.19 19.98
C ARG A 131 5.48 9.72 20.79
N GLU A 132 5.92 8.48 20.59
CA GLU A 132 7.10 7.92 21.26
C GLU A 132 8.38 8.65 20.82
N PHE A 133 8.60 8.81 19.52
CA PHE A 133 9.73 9.59 18.96
C PHE A 133 9.71 11.04 19.44
N HIS A 134 8.54 11.66 19.54
CA HIS A 134 8.39 13.01 20.08
C HIS A 134 8.79 13.06 21.56
N ALA A 135 8.36 12.07 22.37
CA ALA A 135 8.74 11.97 23.77
C ALA A 135 10.25 11.73 23.95
N GLU A 136 10.87 10.90 23.10
CA GLU A 136 12.32 10.66 23.11
C GLU A 136 13.11 11.94 22.80
N LEU A 137 12.67 12.71 21.80
CA LEU A 137 13.28 14.01 21.48
C LEU A 137 13.19 14.98 22.66
N MET A 138 12.02 15.12 23.28
CA MET A 138 11.86 16.01 24.43
C MET A 138 12.68 15.55 25.63
N CYS A 139 12.74 14.23 25.88
CA CYS A 139 13.60 13.63 26.90
C CYS A 139 15.09 13.91 26.64
N CYS A 140 15.53 13.91 25.38
CA CYS A 140 16.89 14.30 25.02
C CYS A 140 17.14 15.78 25.34
N TYR A 141 16.22 16.68 24.97
CA TYR A 141 16.36 18.10 25.26
C TYR A 141 16.42 18.36 26.76
N ASP A 142 15.54 17.74 27.55
CA ASP A 142 15.52 17.92 29.00
C ASP A 142 16.83 17.46 29.66
N LYS A 143 17.45 16.38 29.15
CA LYS A 143 18.71 15.85 29.68
C LYS A 143 19.93 16.66 29.27
N ASN A 144 19.94 17.22 28.06
CA ASN A 144 21.12 17.84 27.46
C ASN A 144 21.07 19.37 27.45
N ARG A 145 19.98 20.00 27.93
CA ARG A 145 19.77 21.45 27.88
C ARG A 145 20.96 22.27 28.40
N GLU A 146 21.50 21.89 29.56
CA GLU A 146 22.65 22.59 30.15
C GLU A 146 23.89 22.39 29.28
N LEU A 147 24.16 21.16 28.84
CA LEU A 147 25.33 20.82 28.03
C LEU A 147 25.28 21.46 26.62
N GLU A 148 24.14 21.49 25.94
CA GLU A 148 23.98 22.18 24.65
C GLU A 148 24.19 23.69 24.82
N THR A 149 23.77 24.27 25.96
CA THR A 149 24.00 25.69 26.26
C THR A 149 25.48 25.99 26.47
N GLU A 150 26.21 25.10 27.14
CA GLU A 150 27.65 25.26 27.41
C GLU A 150 28.52 25.03 26.16
N THR A 151 28.19 24.02 25.36
CA THR A 151 29.02 23.57 24.23
C THR A 151 28.62 24.21 22.90
N SER A 152 27.39 24.72 22.77
CA SER A 152 26.78 25.08 21.48
C SER A 152 26.71 23.94 20.47
N GLU A 153 26.89 22.69 20.91
CA GLU A 153 26.76 21.50 20.06
C GLU A 153 25.33 20.94 20.15
N PRO A 154 24.65 20.70 19.02
CA PRO A 154 23.30 20.15 19.02
C PRO A 154 23.33 18.63 19.20
N LEU A 155 23.05 18.17 20.42
CA LEU A 155 23.16 16.77 20.85
C LEU A 155 21.93 15.94 20.47
N CYS A 156 20.77 16.59 20.31
CA CYS A 156 19.50 15.92 20.03
C CYS A 156 19.17 15.74 18.53
N ILE A 157 20.11 16.05 17.62
CA ILE A 157 19.93 15.87 16.16
C ILE A 157 19.49 14.46 15.78
N PRO A 158 20.07 13.36 16.31
CA PRO A 158 19.63 12.01 15.95
C PRO A 158 18.16 11.74 16.27
N PHE A 159 17.68 12.20 17.43
CA PHE A 159 16.27 12.07 17.82
C PHE A 159 15.35 12.92 16.95
N TYR A 160 15.79 14.11 16.58
CA TYR A 160 15.05 14.99 15.68
C TYR A 160 14.89 14.36 14.29
N ARG A 161 15.97 13.80 13.73
CA ARG A 161 15.94 13.09 12.44
C ARG A 161 15.02 11.87 12.48
N GLY A 162 15.05 11.09 13.55
CA GLY A 162 14.14 9.96 13.77
C GLY A 162 12.66 10.38 13.82
N LEU A 163 12.35 11.48 14.51
CA LEU A 163 11.00 12.03 14.57
C LEU A 163 10.51 12.52 13.20
N LEU A 164 11.36 13.24 12.46
CA LEU A 164 11.03 13.66 11.10
C LEU A 164 10.78 12.47 10.18
N ARG A 165 11.66 11.45 10.23
CA ARG A 165 11.51 10.21 9.48
C ARG A 165 10.17 9.53 9.77
N CYS A 166 9.84 9.34 11.04
CA CYS A 166 8.57 8.77 11.47
C CYS A 166 7.39 9.54 10.87
N GLY A 167 7.37 10.86 11.05
CA GLY A 167 6.27 11.71 10.61
C GLY A 167 6.09 11.73 9.09
N LEU A 168 7.19 11.88 8.34
CA LEU A 168 7.16 11.91 6.88
C LEU A 168 6.75 10.57 6.27
N ASN A 169 7.21 9.45 6.86
CA ASN A 169 6.82 8.11 6.42
C ASN A 169 5.33 7.84 6.67
N HIS A 170 4.81 8.23 7.83
CA HIS A 170 3.40 8.02 8.13
C HIS A 170 2.47 8.93 7.33
N LEU A 171 2.80 10.21 7.14
CA LEU A 171 2.02 11.09 6.27
C LEU A 171 1.93 10.51 4.85
N TRP A 172 3.04 10.01 4.31
CA TRP A 172 3.02 9.40 2.98
C TRP A 172 2.19 8.12 2.93
N ASN A 173 2.27 7.28 3.96
CA ASN A 173 1.45 6.09 4.08
C ASN A 173 -0.05 6.43 4.17
N ASP A 174 -0.41 7.46 4.92
CA ASP A 174 -1.79 7.92 5.08
C ASP A 174 -2.35 8.47 3.76
N TYR A 175 -1.53 9.23 3.01
CA TYR A 175 -1.87 9.66 1.65
C TYR A 175 -2.21 8.47 0.75
N TRP A 176 -1.35 7.45 0.71
CA TRP A 176 -1.57 6.26 -0.11
C TRP A 176 -2.80 5.47 0.32
N ARG A 177 -3.02 5.31 1.63
CA ARG A 177 -4.20 4.64 2.16
C ARG A 177 -5.48 5.37 1.78
N ALA A 178 -5.48 6.70 1.87
CA ALA A 178 -6.60 7.53 1.44
C ALA A 178 -6.87 7.40 -0.07
N LEU A 179 -5.82 7.46 -0.90
CA LEU A 179 -5.92 7.34 -2.35
C LEU A 179 -6.48 5.97 -2.80
N THR A 180 -6.06 4.89 -2.14
CA THR A 180 -6.46 3.52 -2.46
C THR A 180 -7.70 3.04 -1.72
N ARG A 181 -8.24 3.87 -0.81
CA ARG A 181 -9.31 3.51 0.13
C ARG A 181 -8.99 2.24 0.91
N PHE A 182 -7.72 2.11 1.31
CA PHE A 182 -7.22 0.98 2.08
C PHE A 182 -7.60 1.18 3.56
N GLY A 183 -8.53 0.36 4.06
CA GLY A 183 -9.02 0.43 5.42
C GLY A 183 -8.63 -0.77 6.27
N GLU A 184 -9.31 -0.94 7.41
CA GLU A 184 -9.07 -2.03 8.35
C GLU A 184 -9.31 -3.42 7.74
N ALA A 185 -10.25 -3.54 6.79
CA ALA A 185 -10.55 -4.80 6.13
C ALA A 185 -9.39 -5.27 5.25
N GLU A 186 -8.81 -4.38 4.46
CA GLU A 186 -7.62 -4.69 3.67
C GLU A 186 -6.38 -4.91 4.56
N GLU A 187 -6.26 -4.17 5.66
CA GLU A 187 -5.19 -4.36 6.65
C GLU A 187 -5.27 -5.72 7.33
N PHE A 188 -6.47 -6.14 7.72
CA PHE A 188 -6.71 -7.48 8.26
C PHE A 188 -6.42 -8.56 7.22
N HIS A 189 -6.78 -8.32 5.96
CA HIS A 189 -6.45 -9.25 4.89
C HIS A 189 -4.94 -9.43 4.72
N LEU A 190 -4.16 -8.34 4.73
CA LEU A 190 -2.69 -8.41 4.72
C LEU A 190 -2.15 -9.18 5.93
N TYR A 191 -2.75 -8.98 7.11
CA TYR A 191 -2.40 -9.76 8.29
C TYR A 191 -2.64 -11.26 8.08
N GLU A 192 -3.78 -11.66 7.54
CA GLU A 192 -4.06 -13.08 7.23
C GLU A 192 -3.05 -13.65 6.22
N LEU A 193 -2.70 -12.89 5.17
CA LEU A 193 -1.70 -13.29 4.18
C LEU A 193 -0.29 -13.37 4.77
N SER A 194 0.02 -12.58 5.80
CA SER A 194 1.34 -12.63 6.46
C SER A 194 1.51 -13.85 7.38
N ARG A 195 0.41 -14.45 7.85
CA ARG A 195 0.43 -15.61 8.75
C ARG A 195 0.36 -16.95 8.03
N ASP A 196 -0.22 -17.00 6.84
CA ASP A 196 -0.49 -18.23 6.11
C ASP A 196 0.09 -18.14 4.69
N ASP A 197 1.24 -18.78 4.50
CA ASP A 197 1.92 -18.84 3.21
C ASP A 197 1.04 -19.49 2.12
N ASN A 198 0.13 -20.41 2.47
CA ASN A 198 -0.77 -20.99 1.48
C ASN A 198 -1.78 -19.94 0.98
N LYS A 199 -2.38 -19.16 1.89
CA LYS A 199 -3.25 -18.02 1.52
C LYS A 199 -2.49 -16.99 0.70
N LYS A 200 -1.22 -16.71 1.07
CA LYS A 200 -0.35 -15.80 0.33
C LYS A 200 -0.09 -16.28 -1.09
N GLN A 201 0.30 -17.54 -1.28
CA GLN A 201 0.56 -18.12 -2.60
C GLN A 201 -0.70 -18.19 -3.46
N GLU A 202 -1.84 -18.51 -2.85
CA GLU A 202 -3.15 -18.49 -3.52
C GLU A 202 -3.52 -17.07 -3.97
N PHE A 203 -3.41 -16.09 -3.09
CA PHE A 203 -3.64 -14.68 -3.42
C PHE A 203 -2.71 -14.20 -4.55
N LEU A 204 -1.41 -14.50 -4.46
CA LEU A 204 -0.42 -14.17 -5.51
C LEU A 204 -0.80 -14.81 -6.85
N ARG A 205 -1.25 -16.07 -6.86
CA ARG A 205 -1.72 -16.74 -8.06
C ARG A 205 -2.95 -16.05 -8.65
N VAL A 206 -3.90 -15.63 -7.82
CA VAL A 206 -5.11 -14.93 -8.30
C VAL A 206 -4.74 -13.57 -8.89
N ILE A 207 -3.97 -12.73 -8.21
CA ILE A 207 -3.67 -11.37 -8.70
C ILE A 207 -2.76 -11.36 -9.94
N THR A 208 -1.95 -12.41 -10.14
CA THR A 208 -1.10 -12.57 -11.34
C THR A 208 -1.81 -13.27 -12.50
N SER A 209 -2.99 -13.85 -12.25
CA SER A 209 -3.79 -14.52 -13.28
C SER A 209 -4.60 -13.52 -14.13
N THR A 210 -5.04 -13.95 -15.31
CA THR A 210 -5.89 -13.11 -16.17
C THR A 210 -7.25 -12.87 -15.52
N VAL A 211 -7.94 -11.80 -15.92
CA VAL A 211 -9.29 -11.48 -15.41
C VAL A 211 -10.25 -12.67 -15.55
N GLU A 212 -10.16 -13.42 -16.65
CA GLU A 212 -10.96 -14.63 -16.90
C GLU A 212 -10.66 -15.75 -15.88
N GLN A 213 -9.37 -15.99 -15.59
CA GLN A 213 -8.93 -16.96 -14.59
C GLN A 213 -9.38 -16.56 -13.18
N GLN A 214 -9.33 -15.27 -12.85
CA GLN A 214 -9.84 -14.75 -11.58
C GLN A 214 -11.35 -14.98 -11.44
N GLN A 215 -12.14 -14.70 -12.48
CA GLN A 215 -13.59 -14.90 -12.47
C GLN A 215 -13.96 -16.39 -12.35
N GLU A 216 -13.26 -17.26 -13.08
CA GLU A 216 -13.43 -18.71 -13.01
C GLU A 216 -13.09 -19.25 -11.61
N TYR A 217 -12.00 -18.77 -11.01
CA TYR A 217 -11.59 -19.11 -9.66
C TYR A 217 -12.65 -18.68 -8.62
N LEU A 218 -13.15 -17.44 -8.70
CA LEU A 218 -14.22 -16.93 -7.83
C LEU A 218 -15.54 -17.67 -8.05
N ARG A 219 -15.82 -18.17 -9.26
CA ARG A 219 -16.99 -19.02 -9.54
C ARG A 219 -16.84 -20.38 -8.85
N LYS A 220 -15.71 -21.07 -9.05
CA LYS A 220 -15.41 -22.36 -8.42
C LYS A 220 -15.43 -22.28 -6.89
N ARG A 221 -14.87 -21.22 -6.30
CA ARG A 221 -14.93 -20.99 -4.85
C ARG A 221 -16.36 -20.85 -4.33
N ARG A 222 -17.21 -20.09 -5.01
CA ARG A 222 -18.64 -19.96 -4.67
C ARG A 222 -19.41 -21.27 -4.85
N GLU A 223 -19.05 -22.07 -5.84
CA GLU A 223 -19.62 -23.41 -6.05
C GLU A 223 -19.21 -24.37 -4.93
N GLN A 224 -17.93 -24.34 -4.50
CA GLN A 224 -17.44 -25.14 -3.36
C GLN A 224 -18.07 -24.70 -2.03
N GLU A 225 -18.28 -23.40 -1.81
CA GLU A 225 -18.96 -22.86 -0.61
C GLU A 225 -20.42 -23.29 -0.50
N LYS A 226 -21.09 -23.56 -1.62
CA LYS A 226 -22.46 -24.09 -1.62
C LYS A 226 -22.53 -25.55 -1.15
N GLY A 227 -21.38 -26.19 -0.91
CA GLY A 227 -21.30 -27.60 -0.55
C GLY A 227 -21.56 -28.51 -1.75
N TYR A 228 -21.16 -29.76 -1.62
CA TYR A 228 -21.48 -30.78 -2.62
C TYR A 228 -22.96 -31.13 -2.51
N PHE A 229 -23.71 -30.91 -3.58
CA PHE A 229 -25.04 -31.52 -3.71
C PHE A 229 -24.84 -33.03 -3.86
N LEU A 230 -25.21 -33.79 -2.83
CA LEU A 230 -25.46 -35.22 -2.98
C LEU A 230 -26.77 -35.35 -3.80
N PRO A 231 -26.74 -35.91 -5.03
CA PRO A 231 -27.99 -36.22 -5.72
C PRO A 231 -28.81 -37.16 -4.82
N ARG A 232 -30.05 -36.78 -4.51
CA ARG A 232 -30.99 -37.69 -3.85
C ARG A 232 -31.13 -38.93 -4.75
N PRO A 233 -30.99 -40.15 -4.21
CA PRO A 233 -31.22 -41.38 -4.98
C PRO A 233 -32.63 -41.50 -5.56
N ASP A 234 -33.61 -40.73 -5.08
CA ASP A 234 -35.01 -40.92 -5.43
C ASP A 234 -35.48 -39.95 -6.53
N LYS A 235 -34.93 -40.13 -7.72
CA LYS A 235 -35.67 -39.99 -8.98
C LYS A 235 -35.26 -41.15 -9.88
N GLU A 236 -35.77 -42.31 -9.51
CA GLU A 236 -36.01 -43.41 -10.44
C GLU A 236 -36.70 -42.82 -11.68
N ILE A 237 -35.95 -42.76 -12.78
CA ILE A 237 -35.98 -43.73 -13.87
C ILE A 237 -37.28 -43.60 -14.67
N GLU A 238 -37.22 -42.75 -15.70
CA GLU A 238 -37.98 -42.99 -16.94
C GLU A 238 -37.08 -43.00 -18.19
N SER A 239 -35.75 -43.08 -18.02
CA SER A 239 -34.82 -43.08 -19.16
C SER A 239 -33.73 -44.17 -19.09
N SER A 240 -33.52 -44.81 -17.94
CA SER A 240 -32.50 -45.87 -17.88
C SER A 240 -32.99 -47.21 -18.43
N ASP A 241 -34.30 -47.43 -18.56
CA ASP A 241 -34.80 -48.74 -18.96
C ASP A 241 -34.60 -49.00 -20.47
N GLU A 242 -34.72 -47.98 -21.32
CA GLU A 242 -34.34 -48.10 -22.74
C GLU A 242 -32.82 -48.19 -22.94
N LYS A 243 -32.03 -47.46 -22.14
CA LYS A 243 -30.56 -47.56 -22.22
C LYS A 243 -30.03 -48.87 -21.66
N MET A 244 -30.65 -49.42 -20.62
CA MET A 244 -30.31 -50.75 -20.10
C MET A 244 -30.79 -51.86 -21.04
N LYS A 245 -31.96 -51.74 -21.68
CA LYS A 245 -32.38 -52.68 -22.72
C LYS A 245 -31.46 -52.63 -23.94
N ALA A 246 -31.02 -51.44 -24.36
CA ALA A 246 -30.03 -51.30 -25.42
C ALA A 246 -28.67 -51.90 -25.02
N ALA A 247 -28.19 -51.65 -23.79
CA ALA A 247 -26.94 -52.24 -23.29
C ALA A 247 -27.03 -53.77 -23.10
N ALA A 248 -28.18 -54.28 -22.65
CA ALA A 248 -28.43 -55.71 -22.52
C ALA A 248 -28.56 -56.41 -23.88
N ALA A 249 -29.13 -55.74 -24.88
CA ALA A 249 -29.18 -56.27 -26.25
C ALA A 249 -27.78 -56.34 -26.87
N VAL A 250 -26.91 -55.35 -26.62
CA VAL A 250 -25.51 -55.38 -27.05
C VAL A 250 -24.73 -56.50 -26.36
N LEU A 251 -24.89 -56.67 -25.04
CA LEU A 251 -24.23 -57.76 -24.31
C LEU A 251 -24.78 -59.15 -24.65
N ALA A 252 -26.04 -59.27 -25.10
CA ALA A 252 -26.60 -60.53 -25.57
C ALA A 252 -26.07 -60.92 -26.97
N GLN A 253 -25.80 -59.93 -27.84
CA GLN A 253 -25.13 -60.17 -29.13
C GLN A 253 -23.65 -60.53 -28.98
N GLU A 254 -22.98 -60.07 -27.92
CA GLU A 254 -21.57 -60.46 -27.65
C GLU A 254 -21.43 -61.85 -26.99
N ARG A 255 -22.53 -62.52 -26.63
CA ARG A 255 -22.52 -63.86 -26.00
C ARG A 255 -23.03 -65.00 -26.90
N GLN A 256 -23.38 -64.72 -28.15
CA GLN A 256 -23.69 -65.73 -29.18
C GLN A 256 -22.54 -65.84 -30.17
#